data_AF-A0A534IPE9-F1
#
_entry.id   AF-A0A534IPE9-F1
#
_cell.length_a   1.000
_cell.length_b   1.000
_cell.length_c   1.000
_cell.angle_alpha   90.00
_cell.angle_beta   90.00
_cell.angle_gamma   90.00
#
_symmetry.space_group_name_H-M   'P 1'
#
loop_
_entity.id
_entity.type
_entity.pdbx_description
1 polymer ?
#
loop_
_entity_poly.entity_id
_entity_poly.type
_entity_poly.pdbx_seq_one_letter_code
_entity_poly.pdbx_strand_id
1 'polypeptide(L)'
;MRREIPSIAAMAALLVVSQIAAIALSPIFAGAGFQAFQRPEDVTNTVIYLIMILAFTAVILGLVRYKRQNLAKYVIMASIFITLAFVLLLPLFYALDYATGGTADGVLLGNVATVLAFAVAAGLVYLLVKFPEWYVVDAIGMVTAAGVTAILGISFGTLPAILLLIALAFYDAWAVYRTKHMITLADELTSQRLPILLVIPKKAGYSFRQQKSLKEQVASGEEREAMFVGLGDLIIPGILAVSS
;
A
#
# COMPACT_ATOMS: atom_id res chain seq x y z
N MET A 1 -8.76 17.06 -21.99
CA MET A 1 -7.68 17.72 -21.21
C MET A 1 -8.19 18.56 -20.02
N ARG A 2 -8.95 19.67 -20.19
CA ARG A 2 -9.35 20.54 -19.03
C ARG A 2 -10.16 19.83 -17.92
N ARG A 3 -10.95 18.80 -18.25
CA ARG A 3 -11.71 18.00 -17.27
C ARG A 3 -10.87 16.99 -16.47
N GLU A 4 -9.63 16.72 -16.88
CA GLU A 4 -8.78 15.70 -16.25
C GLU A 4 -7.69 16.28 -15.35
N ILE A 5 -7.38 17.58 -15.50
CA ILE A 5 -6.47 18.34 -14.63
C ILE A 5 -6.79 18.15 -13.13
N PRO A 6 -8.06 18.25 -12.66
CA PRO A 6 -8.33 18.09 -11.23
C PRO A 6 -8.01 16.67 -10.73
N SER A 7 -8.29 15.64 -11.52
CA SER A 7 -7.96 14.25 -11.15
C SER A 7 -6.46 13.98 -11.17
N ILE A 8 -5.72 14.54 -12.15
CA ILE A 8 -4.26 14.46 -12.20
C ILE A 8 -3.62 15.21 -11.02
N ALA A 9 -4.15 16.39 -10.69
CA ALA A 9 -3.70 17.15 -9.53
C ALA A 9 -3.99 16.40 -8.22
N ALA A 10 -5.14 15.74 -8.11
CA ALA A 10 -5.46 14.88 -6.98
C ALA A 10 -4.50 13.68 -6.87
N MET A 11 -4.14 13.03 -7.98
CA MET A 11 -3.12 11.98 -8.00
C MET A 11 -1.77 12.48 -7.46
N ALA A 12 -1.30 13.62 -7.97
CA ALA A 12 -0.05 14.22 -7.52
C ALA A 12 -0.11 14.62 -6.04
N ALA A 13 -1.23 15.17 -5.59
CA ALA A 13 -1.44 15.50 -4.18
C ALA A 13 -1.41 14.25 -3.29
N LEU A 14 -2.07 13.15 -3.70
CA LEU A 14 -2.02 11.88 -2.97
C LEU A 14 -0.61 11.32 -2.86
N LEU A 15 0.18 11.39 -3.94
CA LEU A 15 1.59 11.02 -3.93
C LEU A 15 2.37 11.84 -2.89
N VAL A 16 2.28 13.17 -2.95
CA VAL A 16 2.99 14.07 -2.04
C VAL A 16 2.56 13.85 -0.59
N VAL A 17 1.25 13.75 -0.32
CA VAL A 17 0.72 13.51 1.02
C VAL A 17 1.22 12.17 1.57
N SER A 18 1.24 11.12 0.75
CA SER A 18 1.74 9.80 1.17
C SER A 18 3.23 9.82 1.52
N GLN A 19 4.04 10.59 0.79
CA GLN A 19 5.47 10.75 1.06
C GLN A 19 5.71 11.56 2.34
N ILE A 20 4.99 12.67 2.52
CA ILE A 20 5.07 13.47 3.75
C ILE A 20 4.67 12.62 4.96
N ALA A 21 3.59 11.85 4.85
CA ALA A 21 3.15 10.94 5.91
C ALA A 21 4.21 9.87 6.21
N ALA A 22 4.85 9.29 5.18
CA ALA A 22 5.92 8.30 5.37
C ALA A 22 7.14 8.92 6.07
N ILE A 23 7.56 10.12 5.66
CA ILE A 23 8.66 10.86 6.31
C ILE A 23 8.32 11.21 7.76
N ALA A 24 7.07 11.56 8.06
CA ALA A 24 6.64 11.82 9.44
C ALA A 24 6.63 10.56 10.32
N LEU A 25 6.32 9.39 9.75
CA LEU A 25 6.30 8.11 10.45
C LEU A 25 7.68 7.48 10.62
N SER A 26 8.63 7.78 9.73
CA SER A 26 9.93 7.11 9.70
C SER A 26 10.74 7.23 11.00
N PRO A 27 10.80 8.37 11.73
CA PRO A 27 11.59 8.48 12.95
C PRO A 27 10.99 7.64 14.09
N ILE A 28 9.66 7.57 14.14
CA ILE A 28 8.90 6.77 15.11
C ILE A 28 9.25 5.29 14.94
N PHE A 29 9.28 4.81 13.69
CA PHE A 29 9.60 3.42 13.36
C PHE A 29 11.09 3.11 13.53
N ALA A 30 11.98 4.04 13.19
CA ALA A 30 13.41 3.90 13.40
C ALA A 30 13.76 3.79 14.90
N GLY A 31 13.16 4.64 15.74
CA GLY A 31 13.37 4.64 17.19
C GLY A 31 12.91 3.34 17.88
N ALA A 32 11.87 2.70 17.34
CA ALA A 32 11.36 1.41 17.82
C ALA A 32 12.08 0.19 17.20
N GLY A 33 13.04 0.40 16.29
CA GLY A 33 13.77 -0.68 15.64
C GLY A 33 12.97 -1.47 14.61
N PHE A 34 11.96 -0.88 13.98
CA PHE A 34 11.11 -1.52 12.95
C PHE A 34 11.83 -1.62 11.59
N GLN A 35 13.11 -1.95 11.60
CA GLN A 35 13.94 -2.11 10.40
C GLN A 35 13.95 -3.57 9.95
N ALA A 36 13.77 -3.80 8.65
CA ALA A 36 13.84 -5.14 8.07
C ALA A 36 15.29 -5.66 7.98
N PHE A 37 16.27 -4.76 7.83
CA PHE A 37 17.68 -5.10 7.69
C PHE A 37 18.51 -4.37 8.74
N GLN A 38 19.49 -5.07 9.33
CA GLN A 38 20.36 -4.49 10.36
C GLN A 38 21.38 -3.48 9.80
N ARG A 39 21.77 -3.63 8.52
CA ARG A 39 22.73 -2.76 7.83
C ARG A 39 22.08 -2.17 6.59
N PRO A 40 21.41 -1.01 6.68
CA PRO A 40 20.69 -0.43 5.55
C PRO A 40 21.56 -0.17 4.31
N GLU A 41 22.86 0.13 4.48
CA GLU A 41 23.81 0.42 3.41
C GLU A 41 24.29 -0.81 2.60
N ASP A 42 23.96 -2.03 3.04
CA ASP A 42 24.37 -3.24 2.35
C ASP A 42 23.57 -3.46 1.06
N VAL A 43 24.24 -3.44 -0.08
CA VAL A 43 23.65 -3.66 -1.42
C VAL A 43 23.03 -5.05 -1.54
N THR A 44 23.46 -6.01 -0.72
CA THR A 44 22.87 -7.36 -0.68
C THR A 44 21.38 -7.31 -0.30
N ASN A 45 20.97 -6.34 0.53
CA ASN A 45 19.56 -6.17 0.93
C ASN A 45 18.67 -5.93 -0.29
N THR A 46 19.14 -5.16 -1.28
CA THR A 46 18.40 -4.91 -2.53
C THR A 46 18.11 -6.21 -3.27
N VAL A 47 19.11 -7.09 -3.40
CA VAL A 47 18.97 -8.38 -4.08
C VAL A 47 18.03 -9.30 -3.31
N ILE A 48 18.19 -9.39 -1.98
CA ILE A 48 17.32 -10.19 -1.12
C ILE A 48 15.87 -9.70 -1.25
N TYR A 49 15.64 -8.40 -1.20
CA TYR A 49 14.31 -7.82 -1.34
C TYR A 49 13.69 -8.07 -2.73
N LEU A 50 14.46 -7.95 -3.81
CA LEU A 50 14.00 -8.30 -5.16
C LEU A 50 13.57 -9.78 -5.26
N ILE A 51 14.32 -10.70 -4.64
CA ILE A 51 13.94 -12.11 -4.61
C ILE A 51 12.67 -12.31 -3.78
N MET A 52 12.56 -11.65 -2.62
CA MET A 52 11.39 -11.75 -1.74
C MET A 52 10.13 -11.21 -2.41
N ILE A 53 10.18 -10.06 -3.09
CA ILE A 53 9.01 -9.49 -3.76
C ILE A 53 8.56 -10.39 -4.92
N LEU A 54 9.48 -10.94 -5.71
CA LEU A 54 9.15 -11.90 -6.78
C LEU A 54 8.57 -13.20 -6.22
N ALA A 55 9.12 -13.73 -5.13
CA ALA A 55 8.59 -14.91 -4.45
C ALA A 55 7.18 -14.64 -3.91
N PHE A 56 6.96 -13.49 -3.28
CA PHE A 56 5.65 -13.07 -2.79
C PHE A 56 4.64 -12.96 -3.93
N THR A 57 5.00 -12.30 -5.03
CA THR A 57 4.14 -12.21 -6.23
C THR A 57 3.80 -13.60 -6.77
N ALA A 58 4.77 -14.52 -6.85
CA ALA A 58 4.54 -15.89 -7.29
C ALA A 58 3.57 -16.65 -6.37
N VAL A 59 3.69 -16.48 -5.04
CA VAL A 59 2.76 -17.06 -4.06
C VAL A 59 1.35 -16.52 -4.25
N ILE A 60 1.18 -15.20 -4.38
CA ILE A 60 -0.12 -14.57 -4.63
C ILE A 60 -0.73 -15.09 -5.93
N LEU A 61 0.04 -15.16 -7.02
CA LEU A 61 -0.45 -15.65 -8.30
C LEU A 61 -0.82 -17.14 -8.24
N GLY A 62 -0.06 -17.96 -7.50
CA GLY A 62 -0.38 -19.36 -7.24
C GLY A 62 -1.70 -19.52 -6.48
N LEU A 63 -1.93 -18.71 -5.43
CA LEU A 63 -3.17 -18.67 -4.67
C LEU A 63 -4.37 -18.25 -5.52
N VAL A 64 -4.17 -17.26 -6.40
CA VAL A 64 -5.19 -16.76 -7.34
C VAL A 64 -5.57 -17.81 -8.38
N ARG A 65 -4.59 -18.60 -8.87
CA ARG A 65 -4.82 -19.67 -9.85
C ARG A 65 -5.56 -20.87 -9.25
N TYR A 66 -5.50 -21.04 -7.93
CA TYR A 66 -6.23 -22.09 -7.23
C TYR A 66 -7.73 -21.74 -7.22
N LYS A 67 -8.54 -22.52 -7.95
CA LYS A 67 -9.99 -22.30 -8.15
C LYS A 67 -10.86 -22.29 -6.86
N ARG A 68 -10.29 -22.31 -5.65
CA ARG A 68 -11.06 -22.06 -4.42
C ARG A 68 -11.41 -20.57 -4.36
N GLN A 69 -12.66 -20.28 -4.70
CA GLN A 69 -13.18 -18.98 -5.14
C GLN A 69 -13.07 -17.80 -4.17
N ASN A 70 -12.36 -17.89 -3.03
CA ASN A 70 -12.20 -16.76 -2.09
C ASN A 70 -10.85 -16.70 -1.35
N LEU A 71 -9.91 -17.63 -1.60
CA LEU A 71 -8.67 -17.72 -0.80
C LEU A 71 -7.79 -16.47 -0.96
N ALA A 72 -7.60 -15.99 -2.19
CA ALA A 72 -6.82 -14.79 -2.47
C ALA A 72 -7.38 -13.55 -1.77
N LYS A 73 -8.72 -13.40 -1.74
CA LYS A 73 -9.39 -12.31 -1.02
C LYS A 73 -9.07 -12.33 0.47
N TYR A 74 -9.15 -13.50 1.13
CA TYR A 74 -8.82 -13.59 2.56
C TYR A 74 -7.35 -13.29 2.84
N VAL A 75 -6.44 -13.75 1.98
CA VAL A 75 -5.00 -13.47 2.12
C VAL A 75 -4.71 -11.98 1.98
N ILE A 76 -5.31 -11.30 1.01
CA ILE A 76 -5.16 -9.85 0.84
C ILE A 76 -5.74 -9.11 2.05
N MET A 77 -6.94 -9.47 2.50
CA MET A 77 -7.56 -8.83 3.67
C MET A 77 -6.76 -9.07 4.96
N ALA A 78 -6.19 -10.26 5.14
CA ALA A 78 -5.30 -10.56 6.25
C ALA A 78 -4.01 -9.74 6.16
N SER A 79 -3.45 -9.59 4.95
CA SER A 79 -2.24 -8.78 4.73
C SER A 79 -2.49 -7.31 5.06
N ILE A 80 -3.62 -6.74 4.63
CA ILE A 80 -4.04 -5.37 4.97
C ILE A 80 -4.26 -5.24 6.48
N PHE A 81 -4.96 -6.19 7.10
CA PHE A 81 -5.20 -6.21 8.55
C PHE A 81 -3.90 -6.17 9.36
N ILE A 82 -2.97 -7.07 9.06
CA ILE A 82 -1.68 -7.16 9.75
C ILE A 82 -0.90 -5.86 9.53
N THR A 83 -0.83 -5.38 8.29
CA THR A 83 -0.09 -4.15 7.97
C THR A 83 -0.66 -2.96 8.73
N LEU A 84 -1.98 -2.76 8.73
CA LEU A 84 -2.63 -1.69 9.49
C LEU A 84 -2.37 -1.82 11.00
N ALA A 85 -2.46 -3.02 11.56
CA ALA A 85 -2.23 -3.24 12.98
C ALA A 85 -0.80 -2.82 13.38
N PHE A 86 0.21 -3.19 12.59
CA PHE A 86 1.59 -2.80 12.86
C PHE A 86 1.86 -1.31 12.62
N VAL A 87 1.32 -0.74 11.54
CA VAL A 87 1.50 0.68 11.21
C VAL A 87 0.85 1.58 12.26
N LEU A 88 -0.31 1.19 12.79
CA LEU A 88 -1.04 1.97 13.79
C LEU A 88 -0.50 1.79 15.23
N LEU A 89 0.26 0.73 15.50
CA LEU A 89 0.74 0.39 16.84
C LEU A 89 1.50 1.54 17.50
N LEU A 90 2.55 2.04 16.84
CA LEU A 90 3.42 3.06 17.42
C LEU A 90 2.76 4.44 17.50
N PRO A 91 2.05 4.93 16.46
CA PRO A 91 1.26 6.15 16.59
C PRO A 91 0.24 6.11 17.73
N LEU A 92 -0.44 4.97 17.93
CA LEU A 92 -1.38 4.81 19.06
C LEU A 92 -0.67 4.76 20.40
N PHE A 93 0.48 4.09 20.49
CA PHE A 93 1.29 4.08 21.71
C PHE A 93 1.68 5.49 22.14
N TYR A 94 2.26 6.28 21.24
CA TYR A 94 2.65 7.66 21.54
C TYR A 94 1.45 8.58 21.82
N ALA A 95 0.32 8.36 21.16
CA ALA A 95 -0.92 9.09 21.46
C ALA A 95 -1.44 8.80 22.87
N LEU A 96 -1.38 7.54 23.32
CA LEU A 96 -1.77 7.14 24.68
C LEU A 96 -0.80 7.64 25.74
N ASP A 97 0.50 7.58 25.47
CA ASP A 97 1.54 8.14 26.34
C ASP A 97 1.32 9.64 26.57
N TYR A 98 1.09 10.39 25.48
CA TYR A 98 0.75 11.81 25.54
C TYR A 98 -0.56 12.07 26.32
N ALA A 99 -1.60 11.27 26.08
CA ALA A 99 -2.89 11.42 26.77
C ALA A 99 -2.83 11.12 28.27
N THR A 100 -1.90 10.25 28.70
CA THR A 100 -1.67 9.92 30.12
C THR A 100 -0.60 10.81 30.78
N GLY A 101 -0.08 11.80 30.06
CA GLY A 101 0.95 12.71 30.55
C GLY A 101 2.30 12.05 30.82
N GLY A 102 2.59 10.89 30.21
CA GLY A 102 3.84 10.15 30.40
C GLY A 102 4.00 9.50 31.77
N THR A 103 2.91 9.36 32.54
CA THR A 103 2.94 8.83 33.93
C THR A 103 2.55 7.36 34.05
N ALA A 104 2.03 6.77 32.98
CA ALA A 104 1.56 5.39 32.99
C ALA A 104 2.73 4.40 32.78
N ASP A 105 2.56 3.18 33.30
CA ASP A 105 3.51 2.08 33.09
C ASP A 105 3.63 1.76 31.58
N GLY A 106 4.84 1.87 31.05
CA GLY A 106 5.14 1.62 29.64
C GLY A 106 4.75 0.21 29.18
N VAL A 107 4.80 -0.79 30.06
CA VAL A 107 4.40 -2.17 29.72
C VAL A 107 2.88 -2.25 29.55
N LEU A 108 2.13 -1.65 30.47
CA LEU A 108 0.67 -1.60 30.37
C LEU A 108 0.23 -0.78 29.16
N LEU A 109 0.85 0.36 28.91
CA LEU A 109 0.60 1.18 27.72
C LEU A 109 0.88 0.41 26.43
N GLY A 110 1.99 -0.33 26.35
CA GLY A 110 2.32 -1.16 25.18
C GLY A 110 1.25 -2.21 24.89
N ASN A 111 0.78 -2.89 25.93
CA ASN A 111 -0.29 -3.89 25.81
C ASN A 111 -1.62 -3.25 25.36
N VAL A 112 -2.01 -2.13 25.97
CA VAL A 112 -3.23 -1.40 25.60
C VAL A 112 -3.14 -0.88 24.16
N ALA A 113 -2.01 -0.29 23.77
CA ALA A 113 -1.76 0.20 22.42
C ALA A 113 -1.85 -0.94 21.39
N THR A 114 -1.29 -2.12 21.72
CA THR A 114 -1.36 -3.30 20.84
C THR A 114 -2.80 -3.77 20.65
N VAL A 115 -3.56 -3.96 21.74
CA VAL A 115 -4.96 -4.39 21.65
C VAL A 115 -5.79 -3.35 20.87
N LEU A 116 -5.57 -2.07 21.13
CA LEU A 116 -6.25 -0.98 20.45
C LEU A 116 -5.90 -0.95 18.95
N ALA A 117 -4.62 -1.11 18.59
CA ALA A 117 -4.18 -1.12 17.19
C ALA A 117 -4.81 -2.27 16.40
N PHE A 118 -4.83 -3.47 16.97
CA PHE A 118 -5.51 -4.63 16.36
C PHE A 118 -7.03 -4.42 16.27
N ALA A 119 -7.66 -3.84 17.29
CA ALA A 119 -9.09 -3.54 17.27
C ALA A 119 -9.46 -2.49 16.21
N VAL A 120 -8.67 -1.41 16.11
CA VAL A 120 -8.85 -0.36 15.09
C VAL A 120 -8.62 -0.94 13.69
N ALA A 121 -7.55 -1.72 13.49
CA ALA A 121 -7.29 -2.39 12.22
C ALA A 121 -8.43 -3.34 11.83
N ALA A 122 -8.99 -4.10 12.77
CA ALA A 122 -10.15 -4.96 12.53
C ALA A 122 -11.38 -4.13 12.14
N GLY A 123 -11.61 -3.00 12.81
CA GLY A 123 -12.68 -2.05 12.49
C GLY A 123 -12.54 -1.46 11.08
N LEU A 124 -11.34 -1.05 10.67
CA LEU A 124 -11.05 -0.54 9.33
C LEU A 124 -11.23 -1.61 8.25
N VAL A 125 -10.77 -2.83 8.50
CA VAL A 125 -10.95 -3.96 7.58
C VAL A 125 -12.44 -4.35 7.49
N TYR A 126 -13.17 -4.33 8.59
CA TYR A 126 -14.63 -4.54 8.59
C TYR A 126 -15.35 -3.44 7.79
N LEU A 127 -14.95 -2.18 7.97
CA LEU A 127 -15.47 -1.05 7.21
C LEU A 127 -15.21 -1.24 5.72
N LEU A 128 -14.00 -1.68 5.34
CA LEU A 128 -13.63 -1.99 3.96
C LEU A 128 -14.49 -3.12 3.35
N VAL A 129 -14.81 -4.16 4.12
CA VAL A 129 -15.69 -5.26 3.65
C VAL A 129 -17.12 -4.79 3.47
N LYS A 130 -17.65 -4.03 4.43
CA LYS A 130 -19.08 -3.69 4.50
C LYS A 130 -19.43 -2.48 3.63
N PHE A 131 -18.53 -1.51 3.57
CA PHE A 131 -18.70 -0.24 2.87
C PHE A 131 -17.42 0.10 2.09
N PRO A 132 -17.13 -0.62 0.98
CA PRO A 132 -16.01 -0.30 0.09
C PRO A 132 -16.37 0.93 -0.76
N GLU A 133 -16.47 2.10 -0.13
CA GLU A 133 -16.53 3.38 -0.85
C GLU A 133 -15.10 3.87 -1.14
N TRP A 134 -14.94 4.64 -2.22
CA TRP A 134 -13.63 5.06 -2.72
C TRP A 134 -12.78 5.77 -1.64
N TYR A 135 -13.39 6.64 -0.82
CA TYR A 135 -12.67 7.36 0.23
C TYR A 135 -12.21 6.44 1.38
N VAL A 136 -12.91 5.33 1.64
CA VAL A 136 -12.50 4.32 2.65
C VAL A 136 -11.30 3.55 2.12
N VAL A 137 -11.38 3.10 0.88
CA VAL A 137 -10.30 2.39 0.18
C VAL A 137 -9.06 3.28 0.14
N ASP A 138 -9.21 4.55 -0.23
CA ASP A 138 -8.11 5.49 -0.37
C ASP A 138 -7.48 5.86 0.97
N ALA A 139 -8.28 6.07 2.02
CA ALA A 139 -7.75 6.35 3.35
C ALA A 139 -6.94 5.16 3.89
N ILE A 140 -7.49 3.95 3.80
CA ILE A 140 -6.78 2.73 4.23
C ILE A 140 -5.53 2.50 3.38
N GLY A 141 -5.65 2.65 2.07
CA GLY A 141 -4.55 2.51 1.12
C GLY A 141 -3.44 3.52 1.39
N MET A 142 -3.78 4.77 1.70
CA MET A 142 -2.81 5.81 2.03
C MET A 142 -2.08 5.55 3.34
N VAL A 143 -2.80 5.15 4.40
CA VAL A 143 -2.17 4.79 5.68
C VAL A 143 -1.23 3.59 5.51
N THR A 144 -1.69 2.57 4.76
CA THR A 144 -0.90 1.37 4.45
C THR A 144 0.34 1.74 3.65
N ALA A 145 0.19 2.54 2.58
CA ALA A 145 1.29 2.99 1.75
C ALA A 145 2.30 3.81 2.55
N ALA A 146 1.86 4.81 3.31
CA ALA A 146 2.74 5.63 4.13
C ALA A 146 3.53 4.79 5.15
N GLY A 147 2.85 3.84 5.82
CA GLY A 147 3.50 2.97 6.79
C GLY A 147 4.51 2.01 6.17
N VAL A 148 4.16 1.36 5.05
CA VAL A 148 5.06 0.45 4.34
C VAL A 148 6.25 1.22 3.75
N THR A 149 6.02 2.39 3.18
CA THR A 149 7.09 3.29 2.69
C THR A 149 8.02 3.70 3.82
N ALA A 150 7.49 4.06 4.99
CA ALA A 150 8.31 4.44 6.14
C ALA A 150 9.20 3.28 6.59
N ILE A 151 8.64 2.07 6.75
CA ILE A 151 9.38 0.87 7.17
C ILE A 151 10.44 0.48 6.12
N LEU A 152 10.08 0.44 4.84
CA LEU A 152 11.03 0.10 3.79
C LEU A 152 12.10 1.17 3.64
N GLY A 153 11.73 2.44 3.71
CA GLY A 153 12.64 3.58 3.64
C GLY A 153 13.71 3.56 4.73
N ILE A 154 13.34 3.28 5.99
CA ILE A 154 14.33 3.15 7.07
C ILE A 154 15.16 1.86 6.99
N SER A 155 14.72 0.89 6.17
CA SER A 155 15.38 -0.41 6.01
C SER A 155 16.46 -0.40 4.92
N PHE A 156 16.43 0.59 4.02
CA PHE A 156 17.42 0.75 2.95
C PHE A 156 18.19 2.05 3.13
N GLY A 157 19.51 2.00 2.93
CA GLY A 157 20.32 3.20 2.72
C GLY A 157 20.06 3.76 1.33
N THR A 158 20.54 4.97 1.08
CA THR A 158 20.29 5.68 -0.18
C THR A 158 20.79 4.90 -1.39
N LEU A 159 21.99 4.28 -1.31
CA LEU A 159 22.57 3.53 -2.41
C LEU A 159 21.79 2.23 -2.71
N PRO A 160 21.50 1.35 -1.73
CA PRO A 160 20.62 0.20 -1.94
C PRO A 160 19.22 0.55 -2.45
N ALA A 161 18.62 1.67 -1.99
CA ALA A 161 17.33 2.15 -2.48
C ALA A 161 17.38 2.57 -3.96
N ILE A 162 18.41 3.31 -4.39
CA ILE A 162 18.60 3.67 -5.80
C ILE A 162 18.75 2.42 -6.66
N LEU A 163 19.55 1.45 -6.23
CA LEU A 163 19.73 0.19 -6.96
C LEU A 163 18.42 -0.60 -7.06
N LEU A 164 17.61 -0.60 -6.00
CA LEU A 164 16.29 -1.23 -5.99
C LEU A 164 15.37 -0.57 -7.02
N LEU A 165 15.31 0.77 -7.04
CA LEU A 165 14.50 1.53 -7.99
C LEU A 165 14.90 1.27 -9.43
N ILE A 166 16.20 1.27 -9.72
CA ILE A 166 16.72 0.97 -11.05
C ILE A 166 16.33 -0.44 -11.48
N ALA A 167 16.52 -1.43 -10.60
CA ALA A 167 16.18 -2.82 -10.89
C ALA A 167 14.68 -3.01 -11.16
N LEU A 168 13.82 -2.41 -10.34
CA LEU A 168 12.37 -2.45 -10.52
C LEU A 168 11.92 -1.73 -11.80
N ALA A 169 12.53 -0.59 -12.13
CA ALA A 169 12.25 0.12 -13.38
C ALA A 169 12.63 -0.71 -14.62
N PHE A 170 13.78 -1.40 -14.58
CA PHE A 170 14.17 -2.32 -15.64
C PHE A 170 13.23 -3.51 -15.75
N TYR A 171 12.84 -4.10 -14.62
CA TYR A 171 11.88 -5.20 -14.59
C TYR A 171 10.53 -4.79 -15.19
N ASP A 172 9.99 -3.64 -14.80
CA ASP A 172 8.70 -3.13 -15.31
C ASP A 172 8.77 -2.87 -16.83
N ALA A 173 9.83 -2.18 -17.30
CA ALA A 173 10.04 -1.96 -18.72
C ALA A 173 10.16 -3.28 -19.51
N TRP A 174 10.91 -4.26 -18.98
CA TRP A 174 11.02 -5.58 -19.60
C TRP A 174 9.67 -6.33 -19.63
N ALA A 175 8.93 -6.29 -18.52
CA ALA A 175 7.63 -6.94 -18.40
C ALA A 175 6.63 -6.39 -19.42
N VAL A 176 6.60 -5.06 -19.60
CA VAL A 176 5.73 -4.36 -20.55
C VAL A 176 6.15 -4.61 -22.01
N TYR A 177 7.40 -4.30 -22.37
CA TYR A 177 7.81 -4.27 -23.78
C TYR A 177 8.16 -5.63 -24.36
N ARG A 178 8.78 -6.52 -23.56
CA ARG A 178 9.26 -7.82 -24.03
C ARG A 178 8.24 -8.93 -23.81
N THR A 179 7.87 -9.18 -22.56
CA THR A 179 7.05 -10.36 -22.24
C THR A 179 5.56 -10.15 -22.49
N LYS A 180 5.10 -8.89 -22.47
CA LYS A 180 3.67 -8.52 -22.48
C LYS A 180 2.84 -9.26 -21.42
N HIS A 181 3.50 -9.85 -20.41
CA HIS A 181 2.84 -10.68 -19.40
C HIS A 181 1.86 -9.87 -18.54
N MET A 182 2.13 -8.57 -18.35
CA MET A 182 1.21 -7.62 -17.70
C MET A 182 -0.13 -7.48 -18.44
N ILE A 183 -0.18 -7.69 -19.76
CA ILE A 183 -1.43 -7.61 -20.54
C ILE A 183 -2.31 -8.83 -20.22
N THR A 184 -1.74 -10.03 -20.21
CA THR A 184 -2.43 -11.28 -19.82
C THR A 184 -2.82 -11.31 -18.34
N LEU A 185 -1.98 -10.79 -17.43
CA LEU A 185 -2.31 -10.67 -16.00
C LEU A 185 -3.45 -9.69 -15.75
N ALA A 186 -3.45 -8.54 -16.44
CA ALA A 186 -4.51 -7.55 -16.31
C ALA A 186 -5.87 -8.13 -16.72
N ASP A 187 -5.90 -8.97 -17.75
CA ASP A 187 -7.12 -9.66 -18.18
C ASP A 187 -7.71 -10.63 -17.14
N GLU A 188 -6.84 -11.30 -16.38
CA GLU A 188 -7.18 -12.27 -15.34
C GLU A 188 -7.58 -11.57 -14.01
N LEU A 189 -6.81 -10.55 -13.59
CA LEU A 189 -7.03 -9.83 -12.32
C LEU A 189 -8.28 -8.93 -12.36
N THR A 190 -8.63 -8.40 -13.53
CA THR A 190 -9.87 -7.62 -13.72
C THR A 190 -11.12 -8.47 -13.45
N SER A 191 -11.05 -9.79 -13.63
CA SER A 191 -12.17 -10.70 -13.33
C SER A 191 -12.43 -10.85 -11.82
N GLN A 192 -11.42 -10.62 -10.97
CA GLN A 192 -11.48 -10.92 -9.54
C GLN A 192 -11.78 -9.70 -8.64
N ARG A 193 -11.89 -8.48 -9.22
CA ARG A 193 -12.27 -7.23 -8.51
C ARG A 193 -11.52 -7.02 -7.17
N LEU A 194 -10.20 -7.24 -7.16
CA LEU A 194 -9.40 -7.11 -5.94
C LEU A 194 -9.07 -5.63 -5.66
N PRO A 195 -9.35 -5.10 -4.46
CA PRO A 195 -9.08 -3.71 -4.11
C PRO A 195 -7.59 -3.52 -3.78
N ILE A 196 -6.75 -3.36 -4.81
CA ILE A 196 -5.30 -3.15 -4.69
C ILE A 196 -4.89 -1.76 -5.23
N LEU A 197 -5.88 -0.93 -5.57
CA LEU A 197 -5.70 0.34 -6.28
C LEU A 197 -6.39 1.46 -5.50
N LEU A 198 -5.76 2.63 -5.45
CA LEU A 198 -6.40 3.89 -5.06
C LEU A 198 -7.33 4.35 -6.17
N VAL A 199 -8.45 4.98 -5.81
CA VAL A 199 -9.57 5.27 -6.70
C VAL A 199 -9.92 6.75 -6.67
N ILE A 200 -9.55 7.46 -7.73
CA ILE A 200 -9.76 8.91 -7.82
C ILE A 200 -10.95 9.18 -8.74
N PRO A 201 -12.10 9.63 -8.20
CA PRO A 201 -13.29 9.86 -9.00
C PRO A 201 -13.11 11.05 -9.95
N LYS A 202 -13.61 10.93 -11.19
CA LYS A 202 -13.69 12.07 -12.13
C LYS A 202 -14.94 12.93 -11.91
N LYS A 203 -15.93 12.45 -11.15
CA LYS A 203 -17.21 13.13 -10.86
C LYS A 203 -17.59 12.99 -9.39
N ALA A 204 -18.20 14.02 -8.80
CA ALA A 204 -18.55 14.06 -7.37
C ALA A 204 -19.59 13.02 -6.92
N GLY A 205 -20.43 12.51 -7.82
CA GLY A 205 -21.44 11.48 -7.53
C GLY A 205 -20.95 10.04 -7.67
N TYR A 206 -19.64 9.82 -7.75
CA TYR A 206 -19.06 8.50 -7.99
C TYR A 206 -19.15 7.59 -6.75
N SER A 207 -19.68 6.37 -6.93
CA SER A 207 -19.65 5.31 -5.92
C SER A 207 -18.88 4.11 -6.45
N PHE A 208 -17.88 3.69 -5.69
CA PHE A 208 -17.04 2.53 -6.05
C PHE A 208 -17.85 1.22 -6.04
N ARG A 209 -18.92 1.15 -5.24
CA ARG A 209 -19.82 -0.01 -5.16
C ARG A 209 -20.62 -0.25 -6.44
N GLN A 210 -20.92 0.82 -7.18
CA GLN A 210 -21.76 0.77 -8.38
C GLN A 210 -20.94 0.66 -9.67
N GLN A 211 -19.60 0.66 -9.55
CA GLN A 211 -18.72 0.61 -10.70
C GLN A 211 -18.83 -0.73 -11.44
N LYS A 212 -19.20 -0.67 -12.72
CA LYS A 212 -19.15 -1.81 -13.65
C LYS A 212 -17.71 -2.25 -13.87
N SER A 213 -17.49 -3.51 -14.22
CA SER A 213 -16.11 -4.02 -14.41
C SER A 213 -15.38 -3.22 -15.50
N LEU A 214 -14.06 -3.03 -15.34
CA LEU A 214 -13.24 -2.30 -16.33
C LEU A 214 -13.38 -2.89 -17.75
N LYS A 215 -13.64 -4.21 -17.87
CA LYS A 215 -13.93 -4.90 -19.14
C LYS A 215 -15.24 -4.44 -19.79
N GLU A 216 -16.30 -4.25 -19.01
CA GLU A 216 -17.60 -3.80 -19.52
C GLU A 216 -17.53 -2.34 -20.00
N GLN A 217 -16.77 -1.48 -19.31
CA GLN A 217 -16.59 -0.07 -19.72
C GLN A 217 -15.74 0.08 -20.98
N VAL A 218 -14.69 -0.74 -21.11
CA VAL A 218 -13.85 -0.75 -22.32
C VAL A 218 -14.61 -1.35 -23.51
N ALA A 219 -15.45 -2.36 -23.28
CA ALA A 219 -16.29 -2.95 -24.33
C ALA A 219 -17.48 -2.05 -24.73
N SER A 220 -18.02 -1.24 -23.82
CA SER A 220 -19.10 -0.29 -24.09
C SER A 220 -18.62 1.05 -24.67
N GLY A 221 -17.30 1.31 -24.68
CA GLY A 221 -16.73 2.59 -25.11
C GLY A 221 -17.03 3.75 -24.14
N GLU A 222 -17.47 3.45 -22.91
CA GLU A 222 -17.76 4.46 -21.89
C GLU A 222 -16.45 5.06 -21.33
N GLU A 223 -16.42 6.40 -21.16
CA GLU A 223 -15.28 7.08 -20.53
C GLU A 223 -15.08 6.58 -19.09
N ARG A 224 -13.84 6.24 -18.74
CA ARG A 224 -13.47 5.79 -17.38
C ARG A 224 -13.93 6.81 -16.33
N GLU A 225 -14.83 6.40 -15.45
CA GLU A 225 -15.44 7.26 -14.41
C GLU A 225 -14.49 7.58 -13.24
N ALA A 226 -13.41 6.82 -13.09
CA ALA A 226 -12.36 7.03 -12.09
C ALA A 226 -10.98 6.69 -12.66
N MET A 227 -9.95 7.29 -12.08
CA MET A 227 -8.55 6.92 -12.29
C MET A 227 -8.11 5.96 -11.17
N PHE A 228 -7.28 4.99 -11.53
CA PHE A 228 -6.74 4.00 -10.61
C PHE A 228 -5.23 4.13 -10.52
N VAL A 229 -4.69 4.06 -9.30
CA VAL A 229 -3.25 4.12 -9.05
C VAL A 229 -2.84 2.94 -8.18
N GLY A 230 -1.76 2.25 -8.54
CA GLY A 230 -1.24 1.15 -7.73
C GLY A 230 -0.67 1.67 -6.41
N LEU A 231 -0.92 0.96 -5.31
CA LEU A 231 -0.27 1.30 -4.03
C LEU A 231 1.27 1.23 -4.15
N GLY A 232 1.78 0.30 -4.96
CA GLY A 232 3.21 0.21 -5.27
C GLY A 232 3.78 1.48 -5.92
N ASP A 233 2.99 2.17 -6.75
CA ASP A 233 3.43 3.38 -7.44
C ASP A 233 3.63 4.56 -6.47
N LEU A 234 2.96 4.53 -5.31
CA LEU A 234 3.20 5.48 -4.22
C LEU A 234 4.37 5.05 -3.34
N ILE A 235 4.46 3.74 -3.05
CA ILE A 235 5.43 3.19 -2.11
C ILE A 235 6.85 3.26 -2.67
N ILE A 236 7.05 2.72 -3.87
CA ILE A 236 8.38 2.51 -4.48
C ILE A 236 9.20 3.80 -4.55
N PRO A 237 8.72 4.91 -5.15
CA PRO A 237 9.48 6.17 -5.15
C PRO A 237 9.65 6.77 -3.75
N GLY A 238 8.70 6.53 -2.84
CA GLY A 238 8.76 7.02 -1.47
C GLY A 238 9.87 6.37 -0.63
N ILE A 239 10.30 5.14 -0.97
CA ILE A 239 11.42 4.46 -0.29
C ILE A 239 12.67 5.36 -0.35
N LEU A 240 12.97 5.91 -1.53
CA LEU A 240 14.14 6.78 -1.70
C LEU A 240 14.03 8.06 -0.87
N ALA A 241 12.83 8.68 -0.85
CA ALA A 241 12.58 9.91 -0.11
C ALA A 241 12.72 9.75 1.42
N VAL A 242 12.49 8.55 1.95
CA VAL A 242 12.68 8.25 3.37
C VAL A 242 14.11 7.76 3.67
N SER A 243 14.77 7.12 2.70
CA SER A 243 16.16 6.60 2.84
C SER A 243 17.26 7.66 2.67
N SER A 244 16.89 8.91 2.40
CA SER A 244 17.80 10.03 2.12
C SER A 244 18.05 10.91 3.34
#